data_AF-A0A7V9HJZ8-F1
#
_entry.id   AF-A0A7V9HJZ8-F1
#
_cell.length_a   1.000
_cell.length_b   1.000
_cell.length_c   1.000
_cell.angle_alpha   90.00
_cell.angle_beta   90.00
_cell.angle_gamma   90.00
#
_symmetry.space_group_name_H-M   'P 1'
#
loop_
_entity.id
_entity.type
_entity.pdbx_description
1 polymer ?
#
loop_
_entity_poly.entity_id
_entity_poly.type
_entity_poly.pdbx_seq_one_letter_code
_entity_poly.pdbx_strand_id
1 'polypeptide(L)' 'VLGLLGERLTDQEIAGRLFLSPRTVEGHVAKILAKLEVGNRRQALAVAVQHGLI' A
#
# COMPACT_ATOMS: atom_id res chain seq x y z
N VAL A 1 2.50 -3.30 -4.63
CA VAL A 1 2.34 -2.19 -3.65
C VAL A 1 1.63 -2.66 -2.39
N LEU A 2 0.39 -3.18 -2.45
CA LEU A 2 -0.37 -3.59 -1.25
C LEU A 2 0.39 -4.56 -0.32
N GLY A 3 1.01 -5.63 -0.85
CA GLY A 3 1.84 -6.54 -0.05
C GLY A 3 3.04 -5.88 0.63
N LEU A 4 3.66 -4.88 -0.02
CA LEU A 4 4.81 -4.13 0.53
C LEU A 4 4.41 -3.19 1.67
N LEU A 5 3.13 -2.82 1.79
CA LEU A 5 2.66 -2.06 2.95
C LEU A 5 2.77 -2.87 4.24
N GLY A 6 2.70 -4.22 4.14
CA GLY A 6 2.78 -5.15 5.27
C GLY A 6 4.15 -5.18 5.94
N GLU A 7 5.18 -4.82 5.19
CA GLU A 7 6.56 -4.78 5.65
C GLU A 7 6.92 -3.50 6.43
N ARG A 8 5.94 -2.63 6.73
CA ARG A 8 6.13 -1.31 7.39
C ARG A 8 7.07 -0.35 6.65
N LEU A 9 7.23 -0.53 5.34
CA LEU A 9 8.05 0.34 4.50
C LEU A 9 7.38 1.71 4.28
N THR A 10 8.20 2.73 4.18
CA THR A 10 7.85 4.07 3.70
C THR A 10 7.62 4.08 2.18
N ASP A 11 6.93 5.10 1.68
CA ASP A 11 6.69 5.22 0.23
C ASP A 11 8.00 5.39 -0.56
N GLN A 12 9.05 5.93 0.08
CA GLN A 12 10.41 6.02 -0.46
C GLN A 12 11.06 4.64 -0.62
N GLU A 13 10.98 3.78 0.40
CA GLU A 13 11.53 2.43 0.35
C GLU A 13 10.77 1.55 -0.66
N ILE A 14 9.44 1.67 -0.69
CA ILE A 14 8.61 0.99 -1.69
C ILE A 14 8.96 1.47 -3.10
N ALA A 15 9.15 2.78 -3.29
CA ALA A 15 9.56 3.36 -4.55
C ALA A 15 10.92 2.82 -5.01
N GLY A 16 11.90 2.75 -4.10
CA GLY A 16 13.22 2.17 -4.37
C GLY A 16 13.14 0.69 -4.80
N ARG A 17 12.34 -0.13 -4.12
CA ARG A 17 12.16 -1.54 -4.47
C ARG A 17 11.45 -1.76 -5.81
N LEU A 18 10.54 -0.85 -6.18
CA LEU A 18 9.74 -0.95 -7.39
C LEU A 18 10.34 -0.18 -8.58
N PHE A 19 11.49 0.50 -8.40
CA PHE A 19 12.07 1.40 -9.39
C PHE A 19 11.07 2.48 -9.86
N LEU A 20 10.28 3.01 -8.94
CA LEU A 20 9.25 4.03 -9.18
C LEU A 20 9.59 5.33 -8.46
N SER A 21 8.88 6.41 -8.79
CA SER A 21 8.93 7.62 -7.97
C SER A 21 8.09 7.46 -6.69
N PRO A 22 8.46 8.09 -5.56
CA PRO A 22 7.65 8.11 -4.34
C PRO A 22 6.22 8.62 -4.59
N ARG A 23 6.07 9.64 -5.44
CA ARG A 23 4.76 10.19 -5.83
C ARG A 23 3.89 9.18 -6.58
N THR A 24 4.49 8.30 -7.37
CA THR A 24 3.77 7.20 -8.01
C THR A 24 3.23 6.22 -6.95
N VAL A 25 4.06 5.87 -5.95
CA VAL A 25 3.66 5.01 -4.84
C VAL A 25 2.55 5.64 -4.01
N GLU A 26 2.65 6.92 -3.65
CA GLU A 26 1.59 7.67 -2.97
C GLU A 26 0.25 7.55 -3.71
N GLY A 27 0.27 7.73 -5.04
CA GLY A 27 -0.92 7.57 -5.88
C GLY A 27 -1.48 6.14 -5.87
N HIS A 28 -0.63 5.12 -5.84
CA HIS A 28 -1.07 3.73 -5.68
C HIS A 28 -1.68 3.49 -4.31
N VAL A 29 -1.06 3.98 -3.24
CA VAL A 29 -1.57 3.85 -1.86
C VAL A 29 -2.92 4.54 -1.74
N ALA A 30 -3.07 5.78 -2.22
CA ALA A 30 -4.34 6.49 -2.21
C ALA A 30 -5.47 5.71 -2.94
N LYS A 31 -5.16 5.14 -4.12
CA LYS A 31 -6.11 4.31 -4.87
C LYS A 31 -6.47 3.01 -4.13
N ILE A 32 -5.50 2.39 -3.46
CA ILE A 32 -5.75 1.19 -2.64
C ILE A 32 -6.67 1.53 -1.47
N LEU A 33 -6.38 2.60 -0.75
CA LEU A 33 -7.20 3.04 0.37
C LEU A 33 -8.64 3.34 -0.06
N ALA A 34 -8.81 4.04 -1.19
CA ALA A 34 -10.11 4.31 -1.78
C ALA A 34 -10.85 3.03 -2.19
N LYS A 35 -10.16 2.08 -2.85
CA LYS A 35 -10.76 0.81 -3.28
C LYS A 35 -11.17 -0.11 -2.13
N LEU A 36 -10.47 -0.02 -1.01
CA LEU A 36 -10.74 -0.82 0.19
C LEU A 36 -11.61 -0.06 1.20
N GLU A 37 -12.00 1.19 0.89
CA GLU A 37 -12.80 2.06 1.76
C GLU A 37 -12.22 2.22 3.17
N VAL A 38 -10.89 2.32 3.26
CA VAL A 38 -10.16 2.46 4.54
C VAL A 38 -9.37 3.76 4.61
N GLY A 39 -9.17 4.27 5.83
CA GLY A 39 -8.52 5.56 6.07
C GLY A 39 -6.99 5.49 6.19
N ASN A 40 -6.40 4.30 6.36
CA ASN A 40 -4.95 4.19 6.51
C ASN A 40 -4.40 2.83 6.07
N ARG A 41 -3.08 2.80 5.86
CA ARG A 41 -2.34 1.60 5.40
C ARG A 41 -2.47 0.39 6.32
N ARG A 42 -2.65 0.58 7.64
CA ARG A 42 -2.84 -0.55 8.57
C ARG A 42 -4.20 -1.21 8.36
N GLN A 43 -5.24 -0.41 8.16
CA GLN A 43 -6.57 -0.91 7.84
C GLN A 43 -6.59 -1.61 6.47
N ALA A 44 -5.91 -1.06 5.46
CA ALA A 44 -5.78 -1.72 4.15
C ALA A 44 -5.14 -3.11 4.25
N LEU A 45 -4.14 -3.28 5.11
CA LEU A 45 -3.52 -4.58 5.35
C LEU A 45 -4.46 -5.56 6.04
N ALA A 46 -5.19 -5.11 7.07
CA ALA A 46 -6.16 -5.94 7.76
C ALA A 46 -7.22 -6.47 6.78
N VAL A 47 -7.78 -5.59 5.94
CA VAL A 47 -8.73 -5.95 4.88
C VAL A 47 -8.07 -6.91 3.88
N ALA A 48 -6.86 -6.61 3.43
CA ALA A 48 -6.17 -7.45 2.46
C ALA A 48 -5.95 -8.89 2.97
N VAL A 49 -5.56 -9.06 4.24
CA VAL A 49 -5.41 -10.39 4.86
C VAL A 49 -6.77 -11.07 5.04
N GLN A 50 -7.79 -10.35 5.51
CA GLN A 50 -9.13 -10.90 5.71
C GLN A 50 -9.76 -11.41 4.41
N HIS A 51 -9.47 -10.75 3.29
CA HIS A 51 -10.00 -11.09 1.97
C HIS A 51 -9.06 -11.98 1.13
N GLY A 52 -7.89 -12.39 1.66
CA GLY A 52 -6.91 -13.22 0.93
C GLY A 52 -6.30 -12.52 -0.29
N LEU A 53 -6.19 -11.19 -0.26
CA LEU A 53 -5.62 -10.37 -1.34
C LEU A 53 -4.08 -10.31 -1.27
N ILE A 54 -3.49 -10.75 -0.17
CA ILE A 54 -2.04 -10.85 0.10
C ILE A 54 -1.75 -12.06 0.99
#